data_AF-A0A286UXX7-F1
#
_entry.id   AF-A0A286UXX7-F1
#
_cell.length_a   1.000
_cell.length_b   1.000
_cell.length_c   1.000
_cell.angle_alpha   90.00
_cell.angle_beta   90.00
_cell.angle_gamma   90.00
#
_symmetry.space_group_name_H-M   'P 1'
#
loop_
_entity.id
_entity.type
_entity.pdbx_description
1 polymer ?
#
loop_
_entity_poly.entity_id
_entity_poly.type
_entity_poly.pdbx_seq_one_letter_code
_entity_poly.pdbx_strand_id
1 'polypeptide(L)'
;MAVTKLYVPILIGGMILTGSSNSLWSKWQDMQCVENCDDPNPKHHVLYEQPVWQTLQMFLGEMLCFLPVLYSLLRSRWQPAVQLPPDENDDPPVENDPNPNSAPVIKSQPLHGYNLLLLWLPAACDLTGTTLMNVGLLYTPVSIYQMTRGALVLFVGILSVIFLHRKLWTYQWLSLITVMLGVSIVGLSGSMIKDTVKETATQVLYSLAQPFSPRSADLPGGPEPNEQPEATKVLVGVFFILFAQIFTATQFVVEEKIMSRYSVAPLVMVGFEGLFGALTILIFMPVLAQFADKSMFFDLPRGWHQMVDNPTVLWSGVVIAISISLFNFFGLSVTRHVSATARSLTDTCRTLSIWLVSLTLGWERLLWPISLLQVLGFSLLVYGTFLFNNLVNPPKFLLLGAGAGIEEAEERRLIAEDSLEDTAVLPADLGTSGYDVVPPHQHHQQQEQHTRSE
;
A
#
# COMPACT_ATOMS: atom_id res chain seq x y z
N MET A 1 -12.08 -22.31 -14.11
CA MET A 1 -12.29 -22.64 -12.69
C MET A 1 -11.03 -22.48 -11.83
N ALA A 2 -9.87 -23.10 -12.16
CA ALA A 2 -8.64 -22.92 -11.34
C ALA A 2 -7.96 -21.53 -11.45
N VAL A 3 -8.05 -20.87 -12.61
CA VAL A 3 -7.42 -19.55 -12.85
C VAL A 3 -8.09 -18.44 -12.03
N THR A 4 -9.40 -18.53 -11.77
CA THR A 4 -10.16 -17.55 -11.00
C THR A 4 -9.81 -17.60 -9.50
N LYS A 5 -9.64 -18.80 -8.92
CA LYS A 5 -9.26 -18.98 -7.50
C LYS A 5 -7.85 -18.48 -7.17
N LEU A 6 -6.96 -18.44 -8.16
CA LEU A 6 -5.59 -17.94 -8.00
C LEU A 6 -5.47 -16.43 -8.20
N TYR A 7 -6.50 -15.76 -8.71
CA TYR A 7 -6.41 -14.35 -9.08
C TYR A 7 -6.12 -13.43 -7.87
N VAL A 8 -6.92 -13.51 -6.81
CA VAL A 8 -6.74 -12.67 -5.60
C VAL A 8 -5.41 -12.97 -4.89
N PRO A 9 -5.00 -14.23 -4.67
CA PRO A 9 -3.68 -14.55 -4.14
C PRO A 9 -2.52 -14.01 -4.99
N ILE A 10 -2.63 -14.05 -6.33
CA ILE A 10 -1.62 -13.48 -7.24
C ILE A 10 -1.53 -11.97 -7.06
N LEU A 11 -2.65 -11.26 -6.92
CA LEU A 11 -2.64 -9.81 -6.68
C LEU A 11 -1.97 -9.45 -5.35
N ILE A 12 -2.30 -10.19 -4.27
CA ILE A 12 -1.69 -9.99 -2.95
C ILE A 12 -0.19 -10.31 -2.99
N GLY A 13 0.20 -11.43 -3.60
CA GLY A 13 1.61 -11.81 -3.76
C GLY A 13 2.38 -10.81 -4.62
N GLY A 14 1.79 -10.33 -5.71
CA GLY A 14 2.35 -9.28 -6.57
C GLY A 14 2.56 -7.97 -5.81
N MET A 15 1.60 -7.56 -4.99
CA MET A 15 1.71 -6.37 -4.14
C MET A 15 2.85 -6.51 -3.10
N ILE A 16 2.98 -7.67 -2.45
CA ILE A 16 4.06 -7.91 -1.47
C ILE A 16 5.43 -7.88 -2.16
N LEU A 17 5.57 -8.56 -3.30
CA LEU A 17 6.84 -8.67 -4.02
C LEU A 17 7.31 -7.30 -4.55
N THR A 18 6.43 -6.61 -5.27
CA THR A 18 6.73 -5.29 -5.85
C THR A 18 6.95 -4.26 -4.75
N GLY A 19 6.10 -4.25 -3.72
CA GLY A 19 6.27 -3.35 -2.58
C GLY A 19 7.58 -3.59 -1.81
N SER A 20 7.96 -4.85 -1.58
CA SER A 20 9.22 -5.18 -0.89
C SER A 20 10.43 -4.78 -1.74
N SER A 21 10.36 -5.05 -3.05
CA SER A 21 11.39 -4.64 -4.01
C SER A 21 11.55 -3.11 -4.02
N ASN A 22 10.44 -2.36 -4.06
CA ASN A 22 10.46 -0.90 -4.00
C ASN A 22 11.23 -0.39 -2.77
N SER A 23 10.86 -0.86 -1.57
CA SER A 23 11.51 -0.41 -0.34
C SER A 23 12.99 -0.78 -0.25
N LEU A 24 13.38 -1.96 -0.75
CA LEU A 24 14.78 -2.38 -0.78
C LEU A 24 15.60 -1.54 -1.76
N TRP A 25 15.07 -1.25 -2.95
CA TRP A 25 15.74 -0.41 -3.93
C TRP A 25 15.84 1.04 -3.49
N SER A 26 14.78 1.62 -2.89
CA SER A 26 14.85 2.95 -2.30
C SER A 26 15.91 3.03 -1.21
N LYS A 27 15.94 2.05 -0.28
CA LYS A 27 16.98 1.99 0.74
C LYS A 27 18.38 1.88 0.13
N TRP A 28 18.54 1.05 -0.89
CA TRP A 28 19.82 0.91 -1.57
C TRP A 28 20.25 2.20 -2.27
N GLN A 29 19.31 2.93 -2.87
CA GLN A 29 19.52 4.24 -3.49
C GLN A 29 19.98 5.27 -2.43
N ASP A 30 19.30 5.33 -1.28
CA ASP A 30 19.66 6.23 -0.16
C ASP A 30 21.06 5.96 0.40
N MET A 31 21.54 4.71 0.30
CA MET A 31 22.87 4.31 0.75
C MET A 31 23.99 4.61 -0.27
N GLN A 32 23.66 5.13 -1.46
CA GLN A 32 24.68 5.49 -2.45
C GLN A 32 25.36 6.79 -2.06
N CYS A 33 26.69 6.79 -2.13
CA CYS A 33 27.46 8.02 -2.01
C CYS A 33 27.40 8.81 -3.33
N VAL A 34 27.19 10.12 -3.21
CA VAL A 34 26.92 11.02 -4.33
C VAL A 34 27.94 12.15 -4.39
N GLU A 35 28.47 12.58 -3.26
CA GLU A 35 29.55 13.57 -3.20
C GLU A 35 30.62 13.20 -2.18
N ASN A 36 31.85 13.64 -2.42
CA ASN A 36 33.03 13.41 -1.57
C ASN A 36 33.36 11.93 -1.32
N CYS A 37 32.97 11.04 -2.23
CA CYS A 37 33.14 9.58 -2.07
C CYS A 37 34.61 9.13 -2.05
N ASP A 38 35.52 9.96 -2.54
CA ASP A 38 36.97 9.70 -2.55
C ASP A 38 37.66 10.08 -1.22
N ASP A 39 36.96 10.73 -0.27
CA ASP A 39 37.55 11.10 1.02
C ASP A 39 37.79 9.84 1.88
N PRO A 40 38.98 9.62 2.45
CA PRO A 40 39.24 8.49 3.34
C PRO A 40 38.41 8.50 4.63
N ASN A 41 37.80 9.63 5.01
CA ASN A 41 36.89 9.73 6.14
C ASN A 41 35.41 9.55 5.72
N PRO A 42 34.74 8.44 6.09
CA PRO A 42 33.36 8.16 5.70
C PRO A 42 32.33 9.15 6.28
N LYS A 43 32.71 10.03 7.22
CA LYS A 43 31.83 11.09 7.72
C LYS A 43 31.69 12.28 6.78
N HIS A 44 32.60 12.44 5.82
CA HIS A 44 32.52 13.50 4.82
C HIS A 44 31.78 13.08 3.55
N HIS A 45 31.47 11.79 3.42
CA HIS A 45 30.68 11.25 2.32
C HIS A 45 29.25 11.75 2.42
N VAL A 46 28.77 12.34 1.33
CA VAL A 46 27.38 12.78 1.23
C VAL A 46 26.61 11.67 0.53
N LEU A 47 25.69 11.06 1.27
CA LEU A 47 24.77 10.05 0.74
C LEU A 47 23.63 10.72 -0.03
N TYR A 48 22.95 9.95 -0.88
CA TYR A 48 21.80 10.42 -1.63
C TYR A 48 20.61 10.65 -0.68
N GLU A 49 20.30 11.92 -0.40
CA GLU A 49 19.14 12.31 0.39
C GLU A 49 18.41 13.47 -0.28
N GLN A 50 17.47 13.14 -1.18
CA GLN A 50 16.73 14.13 -1.97
C GLN A 50 15.21 13.86 -1.94
N PRO A 51 14.52 14.22 -0.83
CA PRO A 51 13.12 13.82 -0.62
C PRO A 51 12.16 14.42 -1.65
N VAL A 52 12.41 15.64 -2.14
CA VAL A 52 11.57 16.29 -3.15
C VAL A 52 11.64 15.53 -4.49
N TRP A 53 12.85 15.18 -4.92
CA TRP A 53 13.07 14.43 -6.17
C TRP A 53 12.56 13.00 -6.07
N GLN A 54 12.75 12.32 -4.93
CA GLN A 54 12.19 11.00 -4.67
C GLN A 54 10.66 10.99 -4.69
N THR A 55 10.03 12.04 -4.14
CA THR A 55 8.56 12.18 -4.17
C THR A 55 8.05 12.44 -5.59
N LEU A 56 8.75 13.28 -6.37
CA LEU A 56 8.41 13.46 -7.79
C LEU A 56 8.58 12.14 -8.56
N GLN A 57 9.66 11.39 -8.31
CA GLN A 57 9.93 10.10 -8.94
C GLN A 57 8.84 9.07 -8.62
N MET A 58 8.29 9.08 -7.40
CA MET A 58 7.15 8.24 -7.03
C MET A 58 5.91 8.53 -7.90
N PHE A 59 5.51 9.79 -8.02
CA PHE A 59 4.36 10.17 -8.87
C PHE A 59 4.61 9.94 -10.36
N LEU A 60 5.82 10.16 -10.84
CA LEU A 60 6.20 9.79 -12.21
C LEU A 60 6.10 8.29 -12.43
N GLY A 61 6.47 7.48 -11.44
CA GLY A 61 6.27 6.03 -11.43
C GLY A 61 4.79 5.65 -11.55
N GLU A 62 3.91 6.29 -10.79
CA GLU A 62 2.45 6.09 -10.89
C GLU A 62 1.90 6.48 -12.27
N MET A 63 2.40 7.56 -12.86
CA MET A 63 2.03 7.96 -14.23
C MET A 63 2.41 6.91 -15.28
N LEU A 64 3.41 6.06 -15.05
CA LEU A 64 3.75 4.95 -15.96
C LEU A 64 2.59 3.96 -16.13
N CYS A 65 1.63 3.92 -15.21
CA CYS A 65 0.39 3.16 -15.37
C CYS A 65 -0.44 3.60 -16.58
N PHE A 66 -0.23 4.79 -17.13
CA PHE A 66 -0.86 5.17 -18.40
C PHE A 66 -0.25 4.47 -19.62
N LEU A 67 0.97 3.93 -19.54
CA LEU A 67 1.64 3.33 -20.71
C LEU A 67 0.89 2.11 -21.27
N PRO A 68 0.42 1.12 -20.46
CA PRO A 68 -0.35 0.01 -21.00
C PRO A 68 -1.70 0.44 -21.57
N VAL A 69 -2.31 1.50 -21.02
CA VAL A 69 -3.56 2.10 -21.53
C VAL A 69 -3.31 2.78 -22.88
N LEU A 70 -2.25 3.57 -22.98
CA LEU A 70 -1.88 4.23 -24.23
C LEU A 70 -1.51 3.20 -25.30
N TYR A 71 -0.79 2.14 -24.92
CA TYR A 71 -0.45 1.04 -25.81
C TYR A 71 -1.70 0.31 -26.32
N SER A 72 -2.69 0.03 -25.46
CA SER A 72 -3.94 -0.61 -25.90
C SER A 72 -4.75 0.29 -26.83
N LEU A 73 -4.79 1.60 -26.59
CA LEU A 73 -5.43 2.59 -27.45
C LEU A 73 -4.73 2.72 -28.81
N LEU A 74 -3.40 2.78 -28.83
CA LEU A 74 -2.59 2.78 -30.05
C LEU A 74 -2.82 1.51 -30.85
N ARG A 75 -2.78 0.34 -30.18
CA ARG A 75 -3.04 -0.96 -30.82
C ARG A 75 -4.45 -1.05 -31.39
N SER A 76 -5.47 -0.57 -30.66
CA SER A 76 -6.85 -0.54 -31.13
C SER A 76 -7.05 0.42 -32.31
N ARG A 77 -6.30 1.53 -32.38
CA ARG A 77 -6.29 2.39 -33.58
C ARG A 77 -5.56 1.78 -34.77
N TRP A 78 -4.60 0.89 -34.51
CA TRP A 78 -3.80 0.24 -35.56
C TRP A 78 -4.40 -1.06 -36.06
N GLN A 79 -5.32 -1.66 -35.29
CA GLN A 79 -6.21 -2.71 -35.79
C GLN A 79 -7.41 -2.04 -36.49
N PRO A 80 -7.63 -2.26 -37.79
CA PRO A 80 -8.88 -1.82 -38.42
C PRO A 80 -10.04 -2.45 -37.65
N ALA A 81 -11.03 -1.65 -37.28
CA ALA A 81 -12.26 -2.15 -36.67
C ALA A 81 -12.81 -3.25 -37.58
N VAL A 82 -12.86 -4.49 -37.09
CA VAL A 82 -13.58 -5.56 -37.76
C VAL A 82 -15.05 -5.13 -37.73
N GLN A 83 -15.52 -4.59 -38.84
CA GLN A 83 -16.94 -4.31 -39.05
C GLN A 83 -17.66 -5.66 -39.09
N LEU A 84 -18.22 -6.04 -37.95
CA LEU A 84 -19.24 -7.07 -37.89
C LEU A 84 -20.45 -6.56 -38.71
N PRO A 85 -21.01 -7.36 -39.62
CA PRO A 85 -22.25 -7.02 -40.33
C PRO A 85 -23.34 -6.66 -39.30
N PRO A 86 -24.21 -5.67 -39.59
CA PRO A 86 -25.33 -5.38 -38.69
C PRO A 86 -26.23 -6.62 -38.64
N ASP A 87 -26.39 -7.21 -37.45
CA ASP A 87 -27.42 -8.22 -37.21
C ASP A 87 -28.78 -7.53 -37.33
N GLU A 88 -29.60 -8.00 -38.27
CA GLU A 88 -30.91 -7.44 -38.64
C GLU A 88 -32.02 -7.76 -37.60
N ASN A 89 -31.65 -8.08 -36.34
CA ASN A 89 -32.56 -8.49 -35.27
C ASN A 89 -32.32 -7.70 -33.96
N ASP A 90 -32.03 -6.40 -34.05
CA ASP A 90 -32.15 -5.51 -32.89
C ASP A 90 -33.65 -5.28 -32.61
N ASP A 91 -34.20 -6.08 -31.70
CA ASP A 91 -35.46 -5.76 -31.03
C ASP A 91 -35.35 -4.36 -30.40
N PRO A 92 -36.41 -3.52 -30.48
CA PRO A 92 -36.37 -2.18 -29.93
C PRO A 92 -36.18 -2.20 -28.40
N PRO A 93 -35.67 -1.10 -27.81
CA PRO A 93 -35.36 -1.06 -26.40
C PRO A 93 -36.64 -1.30 -25.58
N VAL A 94 -36.64 -2.34 -24.75
CA VAL A 94 -37.72 -2.61 -23.80
C VAL A 94 -37.71 -1.49 -22.75
N GLU A 95 -38.55 -0.49 -22.99
CA GLU A 95 -39.02 0.46 -21.99
C GLU A 95 -39.92 -0.29 -20.99
N ASN A 96 -39.60 -0.14 -19.71
CA ASN A 96 -40.46 -0.46 -18.55
C ASN A 96 -40.79 -1.95 -18.32
N ASP A 97 -39.95 -2.64 -17.56
CA ASP A 97 -40.36 -3.85 -16.83
C ASP A 97 -40.76 -3.47 -15.38
N PRO A 98 -42.04 -3.59 -14.98
CA PRO A 98 -42.51 -3.24 -13.65
C PRO A 98 -42.37 -4.44 -12.71
N ASN A 99 -41.13 -4.88 -12.44
CA ASN A 99 -40.89 -5.98 -11.49
C ASN A 99 -40.34 -5.43 -10.14
N PRO A 100 -41.11 -5.48 -9.04
CA PRO A 100 -40.72 -4.84 -7.77
C PRO A 100 -39.62 -5.55 -6.98
N ASN A 101 -38.98 -6.60 -7.51
CA ASN A 101 -38.00 -7.44 -6.79
C ASN A 101 -36.60 -7.51 -7.42
N SER A 102 -36.27 -6.72 -8.43
CA SER A 102 -34.87 -6.59 -8.88
C SER A 102 -34.11 -5.64 -7.96
N ALA A 103 -33.09 -6.15 -7.26
CA ALA A 103 -32.14 -5.33 -6.51
C ALA A 103 -31.59 -4.20 -7.41
N PRO A 104 -31.37 -2.98 -6.88
CA PRO A 104 -30.96 -1.85 -7.70
C PRO A 104 -29.59 -2.15 -8.33
N VAL A 105 -29.58 -2.39 -9.64
CA VAL A 105 -28.34 -2.43 -10.43
C VAL A 105 -27.74 -1.03 -10.35
N ILE A 106 -26.70 -0.88 -9.52
CA ILE A 106 -25.94 0.37 -9.40
C ILE A 106 -25.29 0.60 -10.77
N LYS A 107 -25.91 1.45 -11.60
CA LYS A 107 -25.34 1.92 -12.87
C LYS A 107 -24.05 2.65 -12.54
N SER A 108 -22.93 1.95 -12.69
CA SER A 108 -21.61 2.51 -12.48
C SER A 108 -21.37 3.64 -13.51
N GLN A 109 -21.34 4.89 -13.03
CA GLN A 109 -21.19 6.04 -13.92
C GLN A 109 -19.72 6.14 -14.36
N PRO A 110 -19.45 6.35 -15.66
CA PRO A 110 -18.08 6.57 -16.12
C PRO A 110 -17.59 7.93 -15.61
N LEU A 111 -16.42 7.96 -14.96
CA LEU A 111 -15.85 9.17 -14.36
C LEU A 111 -15.39 10.14 -15.46
N HIS A 112 -16.24 11.09 -15.87
CA HIS A 112 -15.91 12.13 -16.85
C HIS A 112 -16.14 13.55 -16.29
N GLY A 113 -15.31 14.50 -16.75
CA GLY A 113 -15.47 15.92 -16.45
C GLY A 113 -15.02 16.31 -15.04
N TYR A 114 -15.83 17.11 -14.34
CA TYR A 114 -15.51 17.67 -13.02
C TYR A 114 -15.27 16.60 -11.93
N ASN A 115 -15.88 15.41 -12.08
CA ASN A 115 -15.67 14.29 -11.17
C ASN A 115 -14.25 13.72 -11.20
N LEU A 116 -13.45 14.05 -12.23
CA LEU A 116 -12.02 13.69 -12.28
C LEU A 116 -11.21 14.45 -11.22
N LEU A 117 -11.60 15.69 -10.87
CA LEU A 117 -10.96 16.47 -9.80
C LEU A 117 -11.11 15.82 -8.43
N LEU A 118 -12.05 14.89 -8.26
CA LEU A 118 -12.22 14.13 -7.03
C LEU A 118 -10.98 13.25 -6.75
N LEU A 119 -10.25 12.83 -7.79
CA LEU A 119 -8.98 12.10 -7.64
C LEU A 119 -7.83 12.97 -7.12
N TRP A 120 -8.00 14.30 -7.07
CA TRP A 120 -7.02 15.19 -6.45
C TRP A 120 -6.96 14.99 -4.93
N LEU A 121 -8.06 14.56 -4.30
CA LEU A 121 -8.09 14.31 -2.85
C LEU A 121 -7.20 13.10 -2.46
N PRO A 122 -7.33 11.91 -3.07
CA PRO A 122 -6.37 10.81 -2.89
C PRO A 122 -4.92 11.24 -3.13
N ALA A 123 -4.64 11.93 -4.26
CA ALA A 123 -3.29 12.37 -4.59
C ALA A 123 -2.71 13.35 -3.56
N ALA A 124 -3.53 14.27 -3.03
CA ALA A 124 -3.11 15.19 -1.97
C ALA A 124 -2.85 14.45 -0.64
N CYS A 125 -3.68 13.45 -0.31
CA CYS A 125 -3.47 12.59 0.86
C CYS A 125 -2.18 11.76 0.72
N ASP A 126 -1.92 11.18 -0.45
CA ASP A 126 -0.70 10.43 -0.71
C ASP A 126 0.55 11.32 -0.65
N LEU A 127 0.53 12.48 -1.32
CA LEU A 127 1.63 13.46 -1.26
C LEU A 127 1.92 13.89 0.18
N THR A 128 0.87 14.23 0.95
CA THR A 128 1.02 14.67 2.34
C THR A 128 1.50 13.53 3.23
N GLY A 129 0.93 12.33 3.09
CA GLY A 129 1.30 11.14 3.84
C GLY A 129 2.75 10.75 3.58
N THR A 130 3.16 10.63 2.32
CA THR A 130 4.53 10.30 1.93
C THR A 130 5.54 11.36 2.40
N THR A 131 5.21 12.65 2.28
CA THR A 131 6.10 13.73 2.76
C THR A 131 6.30 13.66 4.27
N LEU A 132 5.22 13.54 5.06
CA LEU A 132 5.31 13.41 6.53
C LEU A 132 6.05 12.13 6.94
N MET A 133 5.88 11.06 6.17
CA MET A 133 6.54 9.79 6.41
C MET A 133 8.05 9.88 6.13
N ASN A 134 8.47 10.57 5.05
CA ASN A 134 9.88 10.87 4.77
C ASN A 134 10.50 11.77 5.85
N VAL A 135 9.77 12.78 6.34
CA VAL A 135 10.21 13.60 7.48
C VAL A 135 10.40 12.73 8.73
N GLY A 136 9.50 11.78 8.98
CA GLY A 136 9.63 10.81 10.06
C GLY A 136 10.89 9.96 9.97
N LEU A 137 11.28 9.56 8.76
CA LEU A 137 12.50 8.79 8.47
C LEU A 137 13.79 9.56 8.80
N LEU A 138 13.78 10.90 8.70
CA LEU A 138 14.94 11.72 9.08
C LEU A 138 15.24 11.66 10.59
N TYR A 139 14.22 11.41 11.42
CA TYR A 139 14.35 11.39 12.88
C TYR A 139 14.32 9.98 13.48
N THR A 140 13.98 8.96 12.70
CA THR A 140 13.82 7.59 13.17
C THR A 140 14.64 6.60 12.35
N PRO A 141 15.22 5.57 13.00
CA PRO A 141 15.80 4.45 12.28
C PRO A 141 14.77 3.77 11.38
N VAL A 142 15.25 3.29 10.23
CA VAL A 142 14.45 2.59 9.21
C VAL A 142 13.63 1.42 9.80
N SER A 143 14.18 0.69 10.78
CA SER A 143 13.47 -0.42 11.44
C SER A 143 12.25 0.05 12.23
N ILE A 144 12.37 1.14 13.01
CA ILE A 144 11.25 1.75 13.72
C ILE A 144 10.22 2.26 12.71
N TYR A 145 10.67 2.94 11.66
CA TYR A 145 9.82 3.42 10.57
C TYR A 145 8.97 2.30 9.94
N GLN A 146 9.61 1.20 9.54
CA GLN A 146 8.92 0.07 8.92
C GLN A 146 7.92 -0.59 9.86
N MET A 147 8.25 -0.66 11.15
CA MET A 147 7.38 -1.30 12.13
C MET A 147 6.20 -0.40 12.55
N THR A 148 6.42 0.91 12.70
CA THR A 148 5.34 1.88 12.99
C THR A 148 4.34 1.96 11.83
N ARG A 149 4.78 1.72 10.58
CA ARG A 149 3.88 1.63 9.41
C ARG A 149 2.83 0.53 9.53
N GLY A 150 3.09 -0.53 10.31
CA GLY A 150 2.08 -1.56 10.60
C GLY A 150 0.84 -1.05 11.35
N ALA A 151 0.92 0.12 11.99
CA ALA A 151 -0.21 0.80 12.62
C ALA A 151 -1.28 1.27 11.61
N LEU A 152 -0.96 1.33 10.32
CA LEU A 152 -1.87 1.77 9.25
C LEU A 152 -3.22 1.06 9.28
N VAL A 153 -3.21 -0.25 9.58
CA VAL A 153 -4.41 -1.10 9.63
C VAL A 153 -5.44 -0.55 10.62
N LEU A 154 -4.98 0.04 11.73
CA LEU A 154 -5.87 0.62 12.71
C LEU A 154 -6.63 1.82 12.18
N PHE A 155 -5.90 2.76 11.55
CA PHE A 155 -6.52 3.95 10.99
C PHE A 155 -7.46 3.56 9.84
N VAL A 156 -7.05 2.62 8.98
CA VAL A 156 -7.91 2.10 7.91
C VAL A 156 -9.16 1.45 8.47
N GLY A 157 -9.06 0.63 9.52
CA GLY A 157 -10.18 -0.03 10.17
C GLY A 157 -11.19 0.97 10.74
N ILE A 158 -10.72 1.98 11.49
CA ILE A 158 -11.56 3.03 12.08
C ILE A 158 -12.21 3.88 10.99
N LEU A 159 -11.43 4.37 10.02
CA LEU A 159 -11.95 5.20 8.93
C LEU A 159 -12.92 4.44 8.03
N SER A 160 -12.75 3.12 7.85
CA SER A 160 -13.70 2.28 7.12
C SER A 160 -15.06 2.20 7.83
N VAL A 161 -15.10 2.19 9.17
CA VAL A 161 -16.37 2.27 9.92
C VAL A 161 -17.05 3.61 9.71
N ILE A 162 -16.28 4.70 9.76
CA ILE A 162 -16.82 6.06 9.68
C ILE A 162 -17.30 6.38 8.25
N PHE A 163 -16.50 6.10 7.23
CA PHE A 163 -16.76 6.54 5.86
C PHE A 163 -17.49 5.53 4.98
N LEU A 164 -17.34 4.22 5.25
CA LEU A 164 -18.02 3.12 4.53
C LEU A 164 -19.16 2.51 5.36
N HIS A 165 -19.42 3.01 6.59
CA HIS A 165 -20.50 2.55 7.47
C HIS A 165 -20.48 1.03 7.76
N ARG A 166 -19.30 0.41 7.77
CA ARG A 166 -19.15 -1.01 8.13
C ARG A 166 -19.33 -1.21 9.62
N LYS A 167 -19.96 -2.33 10.02
CA LYS A 167 -20.05 -2.74 11.43
C LYS A 167 -18.87 -3.64 11.77
N LEU A 168 -18.06 -3.23 12.76
CA LEU A 168 -16.99 -4.07 13.29
C LEU A 168 -17.49 -4.93 14.44
N TRP A 169 -17.08 -6.18 14.44
CA TRP A 169 -17.36 -7.14 15.50
C TRP A 169 -16.42 -6.90 16.69
N THR A 170 -16.80 -7.38 17.87
CA THR A 170 -16.03 -7.20 19.11
C THR A 170 -14.61 -7.76 19.03
N TYR A 171 -14.40 -8.89 18.33
CA TYR A 171 -13.07 -9.44 18.10
C TYR A 171 -12.20 -8.53 17.20
N GLN A 172 -12.79 -7.81 16.25
CA GLN A 172 -12.08 -6.85 15.40
C GLN A 172 -11.63 -5.65 16.23
N TRP A 173 -12.48 -5.14 17.13
CA TRP A 173 -12.08 -4.12 18.10
C TRP A 173 -10.94 -4.58 19.01
N LEU A 174 -10.99 -5.82 19.49
CA LEU A 174 -9.90 -6.39 20.30
C LEU A 174 -8.59 -6.52 19.51
N SER A 175 -8.69 -6.88 18.23
CA SER A 175 -7.54 -6.97 17.35
C SER A 175 -6.89 -5.60 17.10
N LEU A 176 -7.69 -4.52 17.00
CA LEU A 176 -7.17 -3.14 16.93
C LEU A 176 -6.41 -2.74 18.20
N ILE A 177 -6.91 -3.11 19.38
CA ILE A 177 -6.21 -2.88 20.65
C ILE A 177 -4.88 -3.64 20.69
N THR A 178 -4.87 -4.88 20.18
CA THR A 178 -3.66 -5.71 20.12
C THR A 178 -2.62 -5.12 19.16
N VAL A 179 -3.05 -4.57 18.03
CA VAL A 179 -2.17 -3.82 17.10
C VAL A 179 -1.57 -2.59 17.80
N MET A 180 -2.37 -1.81 18.54
CA MET A 180 -1.86 -0.66 19.32
C MET A 180 -0.82 -1.05 20.35
N LEU A 181 -1.05 -2.16 21.05
CA LEU A 181 -0.08 -2.70 22.01
C LEU A 181 1.22 -3.09 21.30
N GLY A 182 1.14 -3.78 20.16
CA GLY A 182 2.30 -4.16 19.35
C GLY A 182 3.14 -2.95 18.92
N VAL A 183 2.50 -1.91 18.35
CA VAL A 183 3.17 -0.68 17.92
C VAL A 183 3.84 0.04 19.09
N SER A 184 3.17 0.10 20.25
CA SER A 184 3.71 0.74 21.45
C SER A 184 4.94 0.00 21.98
N ILE A 185 4.90 -1.33 22.01
CA ILE A 185 6.02 -2.18 22.45
C ILE A 185 7.22 -2.01 21.51
N VAL A 186 6.99 -2.00 20.19
CA VAL A 186 8.07 -1.79 19.22
C VAL A 186 8.69 -0.41 19.36
N GLY A 187 7.87 0.64 19.53
CA GLY A 187 8.36 2.01 19.73
C GLY A 187 9.26 2.13 20.97
N LEU A 188 8.86 1.50 22.08
CA LEU A 188 9.66 1.44 23.32
C LEU A 188 10.96 0.64 23.14
N SER A 189 10.90 -0.51 22.46
CA SER A 189 12.10 -1.31 22.18
C SER A 189 13.12 -0.54 21.33
N GLY A 190 12.64 0.17 20.31
CA GLY A 190 13.48 0.97 19.41
C GLY A 190 14.20 2.12 20.12
N SER A 191 13.54 2.80 21.08
CA SER A 191 14.21 3.84 21.86
C SER A 191 15.31 3.27 22.75
N MET A 192 15.06 2.12 23.40
CA MET A 192 16.02 1.46 24.29
C MET A 192 17.27 0.94 23.55
N ILE A 193 17.12 0.46 22.31
CA ILE A 193 18.26 0.00 21.49
C ILE A 193 19.22 1.16 21.22
N LYS A 194 18.68 2.34 20.90
CA LYS A 194 19.48 3.52 20.57
C LYS A 194 20.28 4.00 21.79
N ASP A 195 19.65 4.04 22.96
CA ASP A 195 20.30 4.43 24.22
C ASP A 195 21.45 3.46 24.56
N THR A 196 21.23 2.15 24.43
CA THR A 196 22.23 1.11 24.73
C THR A 196 23.44 1.17 23.77
N VAL A 197 23.21 1.39 22.48
CA VAL A 197 24.28 1.50 21.48
C VAL A 197 25.15 2.74 21.74
N LYS A 198 24.53 3.87 22.10
CA LYS A 198 25.25 5.11 22.44
C LYS A 198 26.12 4.94 23.69
N GLU A 199 25.57 4.33 24.74
CA GLU A 199 26.33 4.01 25.97
C GLU A 199 27.52 3.09 25.69
N THR A 200 27.31 2.03 24.90
CA THR A 200 28.37 1.06 24.56
C THR A 200 29.47 1.71 23.71
N ALA A 201 29.11 2.50 22.70
CA ALA A 201 30.08 3.21 21.86
C ALA A 201 30.91 4.21 22.68
N THR A 202 30.27 4.90 23.61
CA THR A 202 30.94 5.83 24.53
C THR A 202 31.90 5.08 25.44
N GLN A 203 31.49 3.94 26.03
CA GLN A 203 32.36 3.09 26.85
C GLN A 203 33.55 2.52 26.08
N VAL A 204 33.37 2.07 24.83
CA VAL A 204 34.45 1.56 23.99
C VAL A 204 35.44 2.66 23.63
N LEU A 205 34.97 3.87 23.34
CA LEU A 205 35.85 5.02 23.10
C LEU A 205 36.67 5.35 24.36
N TYR A 206 36.05 5.30 25.55
CA TYR A 206 36.75 5.49 26.82
C TYR A 206 37.78 4.38 27.12
N SER A 207 37.47 3.12 26.79
CA SER A 207 38.37 2.00 27.07
C SER A 207 39.56 1.93 26.09
N LEU A 208 39.36 2.31 24.82
CA LEU A 208 40.44 2.43 23.83
C LEU A 208 41.33 3.65 24.07
N ALA A 209 40.84 4.67 24.76
CA ALA A 209 41.62 5.84 25.17
C ALA A 209 42.56 5.59 26.36
N GLN A 210 42.55 4.39 26.97
CA GLN A 210 43.40 4.03 28.10
C GLN A 210 44.34 2.87 27.76
N PRO A 211 45.49 3.18 27.12
CA PRO A 211 46.75 2.88 27.79
C PRO A 211 47.78 4.03 27.78
N PHE A 212 47.46 5.21 27.24
CA PHE A 212 48.41 6.32 27.13
C PHE A 212 47.87 7.64 27.68
N SER A 213 47.76 7.79 29.01
CA SER A 213 48.02 9.10 29.62
C SER A 213 48.19 9.03 31.15
N PRO A 214 49.28 9.58 31.72
CA PRO A 214 49.43 9.74 33.16
C PRO A 214 48.68 10.98 33.67
N ARG A 215 48.29 10.93 34.95
CA ARG A 215 47.67 12.00 35.75
C ARG A 215 48.20 13.42 35.44
N SER A 216 47.31 14.30 34.97
CA SER A 216 47.29 15.77 35.19
C SER A 216 45.93 16.27 34.69
N ALA A 217 45.04 16.76 35.56
CA ALA A 217 44.94 18.14 36.07
C ALA A 217 44.84 19.18 34.93
N ASP A 218 43.67 19.83 34.84
CA ASP A 218 43.29 21.00 34.03
C ASP A 218 43.10 20.84 32.51
N LEU A 219 41.83 20.60 32.11
CA LEU A 219 41.26 20.95 30.81
C LEU A 219 39.82 21.47 31.01
N PRO A 220 39.51 22.74 30.71
CA PRO A 220 38.15 23.25 30.64
C PRO A 220 37.60 22.98 29.23
N GLY A 221 36.60 22.11 29.12
CA GLY A 221 36.00 21.76 27.83
C GLY A 221 35.25 20.44 27.89
N GLY A 222 34.31 20.32 28.82
CA GLY A 222 33.29 19.27 28.72
C GLY A 222 32.42 19.52 27.49
N PRO A 223 31.90 18.48 26.83
CA PRO A 223 30.95 18.69 25.74
C PRO A 223 29.70 19.39 26.32
N GLU A 224 29.35 20.53 25.74
CA GLU A 224 28.11 21.25 26.03
C GLU A 224 26.92 20.28 25.96
N PRO A 225 26.12 20.11 27.02
CA PRO A 225 24.92 19.29 26.98
C PRO A 225 23.77 20.16 26.45
N ASN A 226 23.77 20.45 25.16
CA ASN A 226 22.61 21.06 24.48
C ASN A 226 22.13 20.21 23.30
N GLU A 227 22.19 18.89 23.45
CA GLU A 227 21.37 17.97 22.68
C GLU A 227 20.17 17.58 23.54
N GLN A 228 18.96 17.95 23.12
CA GLN A 228 17.73 17.35 23.64
C GLN A 228 17.91 15.83 23.72
N PRO A 229 17.40 15.14 24.76
CA PRO A 229 17.56 13.70 24.89
C PRO A 229 17.12 13.04 23.58
N GLU A 230 18.00 12.27 22.94
CA GLU A 230 17.78 11.75 21.59
C GLU A 230 16.50 10.90 21.47
N ALA A 231 16.03 10.35 22.60
CA ALA A 231 14.72 9.73 22.74
C ALA A 231 13.57 10.67 22.33
N THR A 232 13.65 11.97 22.66
CA THR A 232 12.68 12.98 22.22
C THR A 232 12.68 13.15 20.71
N LYS A 233 13.85 13.13 20.05
CA LYS A 233 13.94 13.21 18.57
C LYS A 233 13.28 11.98 17.91
N VAL A 234 13.55 10.78 18.42
CA VAL A 234 12.92 9.54 17.93
C VAL A 234 11.41 9.57 18.14
N LEU A 235 10.95 10.01 19.32
CA LEU A 235 9.52 10.13 19.62
C LEU A 235 8.80 11.11 18.68
N VAL A 236 9.43 12.25 18.38
CA VAL A 236 8.93 13.22 17.40
C VAL A 236 8.79 12.58 16.02
N GLY A 237 9.79 11.80 15.57
CA GLY A 237 9.69 11.09 14.30
C GLY A 237 8.60 10.02 14.27
N VAL A 238 8.43 9.25 15.36
CA VAL A 238 7.32 8.28 15.50
C VAL A 238 5.96 8.98 15.44
N PHE A 239 5.83 10.16 16.06
CA PHE A 239 4.62 10.98 15.97
C PHE A 239 4.32 11.39 14.51
N PHE A 240 5.32 11.87 13.77
CA PHE A 240 5.15 12.21 12.35
C PHE A 240 4.72 10.99 11.52
N ILE A 241 5.30 9.81 11.76
CA ILE A 241 4.94 8.59 11.05
C ILE A 241 3.49 8.18 11.36
N LEU A 242 3.08 8.19 12.63
CA LEU A 242 1.71 7.85 13.02
C LEU A 242 0.70 8.86 12.45
N PHE A 243 1.03 10.14 12.45
CA PHE A 243 0.20 11.17 11.84
C PHE A 243 0.10 11.00 10.32
N ALA A 244 1.21 10.67 9.66
CA ALA A 244 1.23 10.34 8.23
C ALA A 244 0.30 9.17 7.88
N GLN A 245 0.23 8.14 8.74
CA GLN A 245 -0.66 6.99 8.51
C GLN A 245 -2.14 7.38 8.43
N ILE A 246 -2.56 8.49 9.05
CA ILE A 246 -3.95 8.96 8.94
C ILE A 246 -4.25 9.39 7.49
N PHE A 247 -3.32 10.06 6.83
CA PHE A 247 -3.47 10.47 5.43
C PHE A 247 -3.43 9.27 4.49
N THR A 248 -2.50 8.34 4.68
CA THR A 248 -2.46 7.08 3.90
C THR A 248 -3.73 6.24 4.11
N ALA A 249 -4.24 6.17 5.34
CA ALA A 249 -5.50 5.48 5.60
C ALA A 249 -6.69 6.17 4.94
N THR A 250 -6.70 7.51 4.97
CA THR A 250 -7.73 8.31 4.29
C THR A 250 -7.69 8.09 2.79
N GLN A 251 -6.50 8.08 2.18
CA GLN A 251 -6.30 7.73 0.77
C GLN A 251 -6.97 6.39 0.46
N PHE A 252 -6.61 5.30 1.14
CA PHE A 252 -7.15 3.97 0.84
C PHE A 252 -8.69 3.90 0.96
N VAL A 253 -9.24 4.56 1.99
CA VAL A 253 -10.68 4.59 2.25
C VAL A 253 -11.43 5.44 1.21
N VAL A 254 -10.86 6.59 0.84
CA VAL A 254 -11.42 7.45 -0.22
C VAL A 254 -11.36 6.72 -1.57
N GLU A 255 -10.26 6.04 -1.89
CA GLU A 255 -10.13 5.25 -3.11
C GLU A 255 -11.17 4.13 -3.19
N GLU A 256 -11.34 3.35 -2.12
CA GLU A 256 -12.37 2.30 -2.05
C GLU A 256 -13.77 2.92 -2.24
N LYS A 257 -14.03 4.08 -1.62
CA LYS A 257 -15.30 4.79 -1.78
C LYS A 257 -15.53 5.28 -3.21
N ILE A 258 -14.50 5.79 -3.88
CA ILE A 258 -14.56 6.21 -5.29
C ILE A 258 -14.84 5.00 -6.18
N MET A 259 -14.12 3.90 -6.01
CA MET A 259 -14.31 2.69 -6.81
C MET A 259 -15.65 2.00 -6.57
N SER A 260 -16.23 2.14 -5.38
CA SER A 260 -17.59 1.66 -5.11
C SER A 260 -18.68 2.47 -5.83
N ARG A 261 -18.40 3.74 -6.17
CA ARG A 261 -19.37 4.65 -6.82
C ARG A 261 -19.16 4.78 -8.33
N TYR A 262 -17.94 4.65 -8.80
CA TYR A 262 -17.56 4.87 -10.20
C TYR A 262 -16.80 3.66 -10.77
N SER A 263 -17.13 3.26 -11.99
CA SER A 263 -16.44 2.18 -12.70
C SER A 263 -15.16 2.68 -13.36
N VAL A 264 -14.13 2.94 -12.54
CA VAL A 264 -12.81 3.33 -13.05
C VAL A 264 -11.86 2.15 -12.95
N ALA A 265 -11.20 1.81 -14.06
CA ALA A 265 -10.17 0.76 -14.05
C ALA A 265 -9.03 1.16 -13.11
N PRO A 266 -8.54 0.25 -12.22
CA PRO A 266 -7.46 0.54 -11.27
C PRO A 266 -6.25 1.20 -11.93
N LEU A 267 -5.84 0.71 -13.11
CA LEU A 267 -4.70 1.22 -13.85
C LEU A 267 -4.86 2.70 -14.26
N VAL A 268 -6.04 3.10 -14.71
CA VAL A 268 -6.34 4.49 -15.11
C VAL A 268 -6.42 5.39 -13.87
N MET A 269 -6.98 4.88 -12.77
CA MET A 269 -7.07 5.60 -11.50
C MET A 269 -5.68 5.94 -10.94
N VAL A 270 -4.77 4.96 -10.88
CA VAL A 270 -3.35 5.20 -10.49
C VAL A 270 -2.70 6.24 -11.38
N GLY A 271 -2.89 6.16 -12.70
CA GLY A 271 -2.28 7.11 -13.63
C GLY A 271 -2.71 8.55 -13.36
N PHE A 272 -4.01 8.77 -13.09
CA PHE A 272 -4.53 10.11 -12.76
C PHE A 272 -4.06 10.60 -11.39
N GLU A 273 -3.96 9.72 -10.39
CA GLU A 273 -3.36 10.04 -9.09
C GLU A 273 -1.92 10.51 -9.27
N GLY A 274 -1.11 9.76 -10.02
CA GLY A 274 0.25 10.11 -10.40
C GLY A 274 0.34 11.47 -11.10
N LEU A 275 -0.53 11.72 -12.08
CA LEU A 275 -0.58 12.98 -12.81
C LEU A 275 -0.89 14.15 -11.89
N PHE A 276 -1.91 14.02 -11.04
CA PHE A 276 -2.32 15.07 -10.12
C PHE A 276 -1.27 15.32 -9.03
N GLY A 277 -0.62 14.28 -8.51
CA GLY A 277 0.50 14.40 -7.58
C GLY A 277 1.71 15.07 -8.22
N ALA A 278 2.11 14.66 -9.42
CA ALA A 278 3.20 15.26 -10.19
C ALA A 278 2.95 16.75 -10.49
N LEU A 279 1.73 17.11 -10.93
CA LEU A 279 1.36 18.51 -11.14
C LEU A 279 1.44 19.32 -9.83
N THR A 280 0.95 18.76 -8.73
CA THR A 280 0.97 19.42 -7.43
C THR A 280 2.41 19.69 -6.97
N ILE A 281 3.30 18.69 -7.02
CA ILE A 281 4.69 18.88 -6.59
C ILE A 281 5.47 19.84 -7.50
N LEU A 282 5.22 19.81 -8.82
CA LEU A 282 5.84 20.76 -9.75
C LEU A 282 5.41 22.21 -9.47
N ILE A 283 4.16 22.42 -9.05
CA ILE A 283 3.67 23.75 -8.62
C ILE A 283 4.33 24.19 -7.31
N PHE A 284 4.58 23.27 -6.38
CA PHE A 284 5.22 23.58 -5.10
C PHE A 284 6.74 23.74 -5.19
N MET A 285 7.41 23.13 -6.16
CA MET A 285 8.88 23.20 -6.31
C MET A 285 9.45 24.63 -6.32
N PRO A 286 8.90 25.61 -7.08
CA PRO A 286 9.38 26.99 -7.03
C PRO A 286 9.27 27.63 -5.64
N VAL A 287 8.23 27.28 -4.88
CA VAL A 287 8.04 27.76 -3.51
C VAL A 287 9.07 27.13 -2.58
N LEU A 288 9.32 25.83 -2.71
CA LEU A 288 10.35 25.13 -1.94
C LEU A 288 11.76 25.65 -2.24
N ALA A 289 12.06 25.98 -3.50
CA ALA A 289 13.35 26.53 -3.91
C ALA A 289 13.70 27.86 -3.22
N GLN A 290 12.70 28.65 -2.77
CA GLN A 290 12.94 29.87 -1.98
C GLN A 290 13.56 29.59 -0.60
N PHE A 291 13.48 28.35 -0.13
CA PHE A 291 14.04 27.91 1.15
C PHE A 291 15.35 27.13 0.99
N ALA A 292 15.97 27.14 -0.21
CA ALA A 292 17.26 26.49 -0.49
C ALA A 292 18.36 26.93 0.50
N ASP A 293 18.37 28.20 0.89
CA ASP A 293 19.37 28.74 1.85
C ASP A 293 19.23 28.16 3.27
N LYS A 294 18.06 27.61 3.62
CA LYS A 294 17.78 27.09 4.98
C LYS A 294 18.06 25.60 5.13
N SER A 295 17.97 24.83 4.05
CA SER A 295 18.28 23.40 4.11
C SER A 295 18.74 22.86 2.76
N MET A 296 19.76 22.00 2.79
CA MET A 296 20.30 21.31 1.61
C MET A 296 19.25 20.50 0.83
N PHE A 297 18.15 20.10 1.47
CA PHE A 297 17.06 19.34 0.84
C PHE A 297 16.23 20.14 -0.18
N PHE A 298 16.29 21.48 -0.12
CA PHE A 298 15.53 22.36 -1.01
C PHE A 298 16.37 22.92 -2.17
N ASP A 299 17.65 22.54 -2.26
CA ASP A 299 18.51 22.86 -3.40
C ASP A 299 18.18 21.93 -4.59
N LEU A 300 17.11 22.29 -5.32
CA LEU A 300 16.58 21.48 -6.41
C LEU A 300 17.59 21.26 -7.56
N PRO A 301 18.34 22.28 -8.03
CA PRO A 301 19.35 22.08 -9.07
C PRO A 301 20.42 21.06 -8.67
N ARG A 302 20.92 21.13 -7.43
CA ARG A 302 21.87 20.16 -6.91
C ARG A 302 21.28 18.76 -6.91
N GLY A 303 20.07 18.58 -6.38
CA GLY A 303 19.41 17.28 -6.35
C GLY A 303 19.18 16.67 -7.74
N TRP A 304 18.93 17.50 -8.76
CA TRP A 304 18.82 17.04 -10.15
C TRP A 304 20.12 16.45 -10.68
N HIS A 305 21.24 17.16 -10.48
CA HIS A 305 22.57 16.68 -10.85
C HIS A 305 22.93 15.39 -10.12
N GLN A 306 22.68 15.34 -8.82
CA GLN A 306 22.89 14.15 -8.01
C GLN A 306 22.12 12.93 -8.55
N MET A 307 20.89 13.12 -9.03
CA MET A 307 20.03 12.07 -9.56
C MET A 307 20.43 11.61 -10.97
N VAL A 308 20.78 12.56 -11.86
CA VAL A 308 21.02 12.27 -13.29
C VAL A 308 22.47 11.91 -13.58
N ASP A 309 23.43 12.58 -12.94
CA ASP A 309 24.85 12.41 -13.24
C ASP A 309 25.42 11.12 -12.62
N ASN A 310 24.78 10.59 -11.57
CA ASN A 310 25.15 9.32 -10.96
C ASN A 310 24.38 8.15 -11.60
N PRO A 311 25.03 7.28 -12.40
CA PRO A 311 24.35 6.21 -13.12
C PRO A 311 23.68 5.20 -12.17
N THR A 312 24.27 4.98 -11.00
CA THR A 312 23.73 4.10 -9.96
C THR A 312 22.40 4.60 -9.41
N VAL A 313 22.30 5.90 -9.15
CA VAL A 313 21.09 6.57 -8.63
C VAL A 313 20.02 6.63 -9.72
N LEU A 314 20.41 6.91 -10.97
CA LEU A 314 19.50 6.96 -12.10
C LEU A 314 18.85 5.59 -12.40
N TRP A 315 19.66 4.52 -12.51
CA TRP A 315 19.15 3.18 -12.81
C TRP A 315 18.32 2.60 -11.67
N SER A 316 18.73 2.79 -10.41
CA SER A 316 17.86 2.45 -9.28
C SER A 316 16.57 3.26 -9.32
N GLY A 317 16.62 4.53 -9.72
CA GLY A 317 15.46 5.38 -9.87
C GLY A 317 14.42 4.83 -10.87
N VAL A 318 14.89 4.32 -12.01
CA VAL A 318 14.02 3.67 -13.02
C VAL A 318 13.39 2.39 -12.47
N VAL A 319 14.18 1.55 -11.78
CA VAL A 319 13.66 0.30 -11.18
C VAL A 319 12.62 0.60 -10.10
N ILE A 320 12.86 1.61 -9.27
CA ILE A 320 11.92 2.12 -8.26
C ILE A 320 10.64 2.59 -8.94
N ALA A 321 10.72 3.41 -10.00
CA ALA A 321 9.55 3.91 -10.70
C ALA A 321 8.66 2.79 -11.28
N ILE A 322 9.27 1.77 -11.90
CA ILE A 322 8.54 0.58 -12.41
C ILE A 322 7.91 -0.19 -11.24
N SER A 323 8.65 -0.37 -10.15
CA SER A 323 8.17 -1.07 -8.96
C SER A 323 6.96 -0.37 -8.32
N ILE A 324 6.99 0.97 -8.24
CA ILE A 324 5.89 1.80 -7.72
C ILE A 324 4.64 1.68 -8.61
N SER A 325 4.82 1.73 -9.93
CA SER A 325 3.71 1.52 -10.88
C SER A 325 2.99 0.18 -10.62
N LEU A 326 3.76 -0.90 -10.54
CA LEU A 326 3.21 -2.24 -10.28
C LEU A 326 2.60 -2.34 -8.88
N PHE A 327 3.25 -1.80 -7.86
CA PHE A 327 2.77 -1.82 -6.49
C PHE A 327 1.41 -1.12 -6.36
N ASN A 328 1.27 0.09 -6.93
CA ASN A 328 0.01 0.82 -6.89
C ASN A 328 -1.09 0.15 -7.73
N PHE A 329 -0.74 -0.43 -8.88
CA PHE A 329 -1.69 -1.24 -9.65
C PHE A 329 -2.22 -2.44 -8.86
N PHE A 330 -1.33 -3.26 -8.28
CA PHE A 330 -1.74 -4.40 -7.47
C PHE A 330 -2.51 -3.95 -6.21
N GLY A 331 -2.09 -2.87 -5.55
CA GLY A 331 -2.75 -2.32 -4.37
C GLY A 331 -4.18 -1.85 -4.63
N LEU A 332 -4.40 -1.06 -5.69
CA LEU A 332 -5.75 -0.63 -6.09
C LEU A 332 -6.59 -1.81 -6.59
N SER A 333 -5.98 -2.80 -7.24
CA SER A 333 -6.68 -4.03 -7.65
C SER A 333 -7.14 -4.85 -6.44
N VAL A 334 -6.30 -5.02 -5.41
CA VAL A 334 -6.69 -5.67 -4.14
C VAL A 334 -7.81 -4.89 -3.46
N THR A 335 -7.77 -3.56 -3.49
CA THR A 335 -8.82 -2.72 -2.91
C THR A 335 -10.15 -2.89 -3.63
N ARG A 336 -10.11 -2.96 -4.97
CA ARG A 336 -11.29 -3.16 -5.82
C ARG A 336 -11.94 -4.54 -5.65
N HIS A 337 -11.12 -5.59 -5.58
CA HIS A 337 -11.61 -6.97 -5.55
C HIS A 337 -11.84 -7.50 -4.13
N VAL A 338 -11.21 -6.92 -3.11
CA VAL A 338 -11.31 -7.38 -1.71
C VAL A 338 -11.74 -6.26 -0.78
N SER A 339 -10.87 -5.30 -0.48
CA SER A 339 -11.17 -4.07 0.30
C SER A 339 -9.90 -3.26 0.62
N ALA A 340 -10.05 -2.01 1.09
CA ALA A 340 -8.93 -1.22 1.62
C ALA A 340 -8.28 -1.86 2.85
N THR A 341 -9.06 -2.61 3.65
CA THR A 341 -8.54 -3.36 4.79
C THR A 341 -7.60 -4.49 4.35
N ALA A 342 -7.94 -5.22 3.28
CA ALA A 342 -7.08 -6.26 2.75
C ALA A 342 -5.79 -5.68 2.15
N ARG A 343 -5.87 -4.51 1.50
CA ARG A 343 -4.68 -3.76 1.06
C ARG A 343 -3.79 -3.38 2.24
N SER A 344 -4.35 -2.82 3.32
CA SER A 344 -3.54 -2.41 4.49
C SER A 344 -2.91 -3.61 5.22
N LEU A 345 -3.61 -4.75 5.28
CA LEU A 345 -3.04 -6.02 5.76
C LEU A 345 -1.86 -6.46 4.88
N THR A 346 -2.01 -6.39 3.56
CA THR A 346 -0.95 -6.77 2.62
C THR A 346 0.28 -5.88 2.79
N ASP A 347 0.07 -4.60 3.09
CA ASP A 347 1.12 -3.64 3.43
C ASP A 347 1.86 -4.02 4.73
N THR A 348 1.16 -4.55 5.74
CA THR A 348 1.78 -5.11 6.95
C THR A 348 2.58 -6.39 6.66
N CYS A 349 2.08 -7.26 5.77
CA CYS A 349 2.85 -8.44 5.34
C CYS A 349 4.13 -8.06 4.57
N ARG A 350 4.07 -6.97 3.80
CA ARG A 350 5.27 -6.41 3.14
C ARG A 350 6.31 -5.93 4.16
N THR A 351 5.91 -5.21 5.22
CA THR A 351 6.88 -4.76 6.24
C THR A 351 7.55 -5.92 6.96
N LEU A 352 6.82 -7.03 7.20
CA LEU A 352 7.38 -8.29 7.69
C LEU A 352 8.45 -8.84 6.75
N SER A 353 8.13 -8.87 5.46
CA SER A 353 9.01 -9.43 4.44
C SER A 353 10.31 -8.62 4.35
N ILE A 354 10.21 -7.28 4.37
CA ILE A 354 11.39 -6.40 4.35
C ILE A 354 12.22 -6.58 5.61
N TRP A 355 11.60 -6.66 6.79
CA TRP A 355 12.31 -6.87 8.05
C TRP A 355 13.08 -8.19 8.06
N LEU A 356 12.46 -9.28 7.60
CA LEU A 356 13.13 -10.58 7.49
C LEU A 356 14.33 -10.51 6.53
N VAL A 357 14.17 -9.87 5.38
CA VAL A 357 15.27 -9.66 4.42
C VAL A 357 16.38 -8.79 5.03
N SER A 358 16.02 -7.71 5.74
CA SER A 358 16.94 -6.81 6.43
C SER A 358 17.80 -7.55 7.46
N LEU A 359 17.20 -8.48 8.21
CA LEU A 359 17.93 -9.38 9.11
C LEU A 359 18.87 -10.33 8.36
N THR A 360 18.41 -10.95 7.27
CA THR A 360 19.26 -11.89 6.49
C THR A 360 20.46 -11.22 5.84
N LEU A 361 20.32 -9.95 5.44
CA LEU A 361 21.40 -9.14 4.88
C LEU A 361 22.34 -8.55 5.94
N GLY A 362 22.04 -8.74 7.23
CA GLY A 362 22.83 -8.19 8.34
C GLY A 362 22.69 -6.67 8.50
N TRP A 363 21.67 -6.05 7.89
CA TRP A 363 21.37 -4.62 8.04
C TRP A 363 20.82 -4.28 9.43
N GLU A 364 20.29 -5.27 10.14
CA GLU A 364 19.81 -5.14 11.51
C GLU A 364 20.56 -6.06 12.46
N ARG A 365 21.03 -5.53 13.58
CA ARG A 365 21.71 -6.30 14.64
C ARG A 365 20.74 -6.57 15.78
N LEU A 366 20.49 -7.84 16.06
CA LEU A 366 19.69 -8.26 17.21
C LEU A 366 20.54 -8.15 18.48
N LEU A 367 20.23 -7.16 19.32
CA LEU A 367 20.85 -6.95 20.62
C LEU A 367 20.02 -7.66 21.68
N TRP A 368 20.57 -8.73 22.23
CA TRP A 368 19.91 -9.50 23.27
C TRP A 368 20.06 -8.81 24.64
N PRO A 369 19.00 -8.59 25.44
CA PRO A 369 17.62 -9.08 25.31
C PRO A 369 16.62 -8.11 24.67
N ILE A 370 17.01 -6.85 24.39
CA ILE A 370 16.08 -5.77 23.99
C ILE A 370 15.37 -6.09 22.67
N SER A 371 16.06 -6.74 21.73
CA SER A 371 15.46 -7.16 20.46
C SER A 371 14.36 -8.21 20.61
N LEU A 372 14.25 -8.94 21.74
CA LEU A 372 13.10 -9.82 21.99
C LEU A 372 11.81 -9.02 22.14
N LEU A 373 11.89 -7.81 22.69
CA LEU A 373 10.75 -6.91 22.81
C LEU A 373 10.29 -6.42 21.44
N GLN A 374 11.24 -6.13 20.54
CA GLN A 374 10.96 -5.77 19.15
C GLN A 374 10.24 -6.90 18.39
N VAL A 375 10.75 -8.14 18.51
CA VAL A 375 10.14 -9.33 17.91
C VAL A 375 8.74 -9.60 18.49
N LEU A 376 8.57 -9.44 19.81
CA LEU A 376 7.28 -9.62 20.47
C LEU A 376 6.26 -8.59 19.99
N GLY A 377 6.62 -7.30 19.98
CA GLY A 377 5.74 -6.24 19.50
C GLY A 377 5.34 -6.42 18.04
N PHE A 378 6.30 -6.85 17.21
CA PHE A 378 6.04 -7.17 15.82
C PHE A 378 5.10 -8.40 15.65
N SER A 379 5.32 -9.45 16.44
CA SER A 379 4.46 -10.64 16.45
C SER A 379 3.02 -10.31 16.86
N LEU A 380 2.84 -9.43 17.85
CA LEU A 380 1.53 -8.93 18.26
C LEU A 380 0.85 -8.12 17.16
N LEU A 381 1.61 -7.29 16.43
CA LEU A 381 1.10 -6.51 15.31
C LEU A 381 0.59 -7.42 14.19
N VAL A 382 1.38 -8.42 13.81
CA VAL A 382 1.00 -9.41 12.78
C VAL A 382 -0.22 -10.21 13.23
N TYR A 383 -0.20 -10.73 14.46
CA TYR A 383 -1.32 -11.48 15.02
C TYR A 383 -2.62 -10.67 15.06
N GLY A 384 -2.56 -9.42 15.55
CA GLY A 384 -3.70 -8.52 15.58
C GLY A 384 -4.22 -8.22 14.17
N THR A 385 -3.34 -8.03 13.20
CA THR A 385 -3.74 -7.77 11.81
C THR A 385 -4.43 -8.99 11.17
N PHE A 386 -3.94 -10.21 11.43
CA PHE A 386 -4.58 -11.43 10.95
C PHE A 386 -5.92 -11.70 11.65
N LEU A 387 -6.00 -11.43 12.95
CA LEU A 387 -7.25 -11.53 13.72
C LEU A 387 -8.31 -10.54 13.21
N PHE A 388 -7.93 -9.32 12.85
CA PHE A 388 -8.84 -8.32 12.29
C PHE A 388 -9.52 -8.80 11.01
N ASN A 389 -8.78 -9.55 10.18
CA ASN A 389 -9.20 -9.99 8.85
C ASN A 389 -9.83 -11.39 8.81
N ASN A 390 -10.03 -12.03 9.97
CA ASN A 390 -10.50 -13.42 10.09
C ASN A 390 -9.57 -14.46 9.43
N LEU A 391 -8.27 -14.19 9.37
CA LEU A 391 -7.27 -15.17 8.91
C LEU A 391 -6.87 -16.15 10.01
N VAL A 392 -7.06 -15.75 11.27
CA VAL A 392 -6.76 -16.55 12.44
C VAL A 392 -8.02 -16.64 13.30
N ASN A 393 -8.34 -17.85 13.73
CA ASN A 393 -9.51 -18.09 14.58
C ASN A 393 -9.37 -17.30 15.90
N PRO A 394 -10.39 -16.53 16.31
CA PRO A 394 -10.37 -15.86 17.59
C PRO A 394 -10.26 -16.90 18.72
N PRO A 395 -9.59 -16.57 19.84
CA PRO A 395 -9.49 -17.48 20.97
C PRO A 395 -10.88 -17.88 21.46
N LYS A 396 -11.05 -19.18 21.78
CA LYS A 396 -12.35 -19.82 22.09
C LYS A 396 -13.17 -19.11 23.18
N PHE A 397 -12.54 -18.35 24.06
CA PHE A 397 -13.23 -17.55 25.08
C PHE A 397 -14.06 -16.39 24.49
N LEU A 398 -13.69 -15.86 23.33
CA LEU A 398 -14.42 -14.81 22.61
C LEU A 398 -15.53 -15.37 21.70
N LEU A 399 -15.41 -16.63 21.30
CA LEU A 399 -16.41 -17.35 20.49
C LEU A 399 -17.69 -17.67 21.27
N LEU A 400 -17.60 -17.78 22.60
CA LEU A 400 -18.73 -18.10 23.50
C LEU A 400 -19.86 -17.06 23.50
N GLY A 401 -19.67 -15.89 22.89
CA GLY A 401 -20.73 -14.89 22.65
C GLY A 401 -20.95 -14.50 21.19
N ALA A 402 -20.20 -15.07 20.24
CA ALA A 402 -20.17 -14.66 18.83
C ALA A 402 -20.40 -15.81 17.82
N GLY A 403 -20.61 -17.04 18.31
CA GLY A 403 -20.72 -18.25 17.48
C GLY A 403 -21.72 -18.16 16.32
N ALA A 404 -22.88 -17.53 16.53
CA ALA A 404 -23.90 -17.39 15.48
C ALA A 404 -23.51 -16.43 14.34
N GLY A 405 -22.61 -15.46 14.61
CA GLY A 405 -22.27 -14.42 13.64
C GLY A 405 -21.06 -14.73 12.77
N ILE A 406 -20.21 -15.66 13.20
CA ILE A 406 -19.02 -16.07 12.45
C ILE A 406 -19.42 -17.09 11.38
N GLU A 407 -20.33 -18.03 11.69
CA GLU A 407 -20.91 -18.93 10.69
C GLU A 407 -21.67 -18.14 9.61
N GLU A 408 -22.51 -17.16 9.97
CA GLU A 408 -23.19 -16.30 8.99
C GLU A 408 -22.21 -15.46 8.14
N ALA A 409 -21.06 -15.04 8.69
CA ALA A 409 -20.07 -14.25 7.97
C ALA A 409 -19.22 -15.10 7.02
N GLU A 410 -18.90 -16.34 7.41
CA GLU A 410 -18.26 -17.33 6.56
C GLU A 410 -19.20 -17.77 5.45
N GLU A 411 -20.48 -17.98 5.75
CA GLU A 411 -21.53 -18.27 4.79
C GLU A 411 -21.74 -17.11 3.80
N ARG A 412 -21.80 -15.85 4.28
CA ARG A 412 -21.88 -14.67 3.39
C ARG A 412 -20.63 -14.47 2.54
N ARG A 413 -19.43 -14.82 3.05
CA ARG A 413 -18.19 -14.78 2.25
C ARG A 413 -18.20 -15.85 1.18
N LEU A 414 -18.61 -17.07 1.51
CA LEU A 414 -18.80 -18.16 0.56
C LEU A 414 -19.82 -17.78 -0.52
N ILE A 415 -20.95 -17.17 -0.16
CA ILE A 415 -21.97 -16.67 -1.10
C ILE A 415 -21.43 -15.51 -1.96
N ALA A 416 -20.62 -14.61 -1.38
CA ALA A 416 -19.96 -13.54 -2.13
C ALA A 416 -18.91 -14.09 -3.12
N GLU A 417 -18.19 -15.15 -2.74
CA GLU A 417 -17.23 -15.84 -3.60
C GLU A 417 -17.94 -16.59 -4.73
N ASP A 418 -19.06 -17.24 -4.44
CA ASP A 418 -19.92 -17.95 -5.41
C ASP A 418 -20.56 -16.97 -6.42
N SER A 419 -21.08 -15.83 -5.95
CA SER A 419 -21.64 -14.78 -6.82
C SER A 419 -20.56 -14.05 -7.65
N LEU A 420 -19.33 -13.95 -7.16
CA LEU A 420 -18.20 -13.47 -7.95
C LEU A 420 -17.75 -14.52 -8.99
N GLU A 421 -17.85 -15.81 -8.70
CA GLU A 421 -17.61 -16.89 -9.68
C GLU A 421 -18.67 -16.85 -10.81
N ASP A 422 -19.95 -16.65 -10.48
CA ASP A 422 -21.04 -16.51 -11.48
C ASP A 422 -20.91 -15.24 -12.33
N THR A 423 -20.42 -14.14 -11.76
CA THR A 423 -20.22 -12.88 -12.50
C THR A 423 -18.87 -12.84 -13.26
N ALA A 424 -17.89 -13.65 -12.84
CA ALA A 424 -16.60 -13.82 -13.52
C ALA A 424 -16.64 -14.83 -14.67
N VAL A 425 -17.78 -15.50 -14.90
CA VAL A 425 -18.09 -16.07 -16.22
C VAL A 425 -18.36 -14.90 -17.17
N LEU A 426 -17.28 -14.32 -17.69
CA LEU A 426 -17.35 -13.58 -18.94
C LEU A 426 -18.07 -14.49 -19.97
N PRO A 427 -19.05 -13.99 -20.72
CA PRO A 427 -19.66 -14.74 -21.81
C PRO A 427 -18.64 -14.88 -22.93
N ALA A 428 -17.74 -15.86 -22.80
CA ALA A 428 -16.82 -16.27 -23.85
C ALA A 428 -17.47 -17.26 -24.84
N ASP A 429 -18.76 -17.60 -24.66
CA ASP A 429 -19.47 -18.58 -25.50
C ASP A 429 -20.66 -18.01 -26.30
N LEU A 430 -20.75 -16.69 -26.49
CA LEU A 430 -21.65 -16.10 -27.50
C LEU A 430 -21.06 -16.16 -28.93
N GLY A 431 -20.28 -17.21 -29.23
CA GLY A 431 -19.52 -17.35 -30.48
C GLY A 431 -19.58 -18.73 -31.16
N THR A 432 -20.38 -19.67 -30.66
CA THR A 432 -20.62 -20.95 -31.37
C THR A 432 -22.10 -21.09 -31.73
N SER A 433 -22.54 -20.31 -32.70
CA SER A 433 -23.64 -20.71 -33.57
C SER A 433 -23.06 -21.54 -34.72
N GLY A 434 -23.46 -22.80 -34.85
CA GLY A 434 -23.03 -23.64 -35.95
C GLY A 434 -23.49 -25.09 -35.85
N TYR A 435 -24.70 -25.32 -36.37
CA TYR A 435 -25.25 -26.61 -36.82
C TYR A 435 -25.71 -27.60 -35.75
N ASP A 436 -27.00 -27.53 -35.41
CA ASP A 436 -27.83 -28.73 -35.50
C ASP A 436 -29.21 -28.37 -36.08
N VAL A 437 -29.46 -28.88 -37.27
CA VAL A 437 -30.69 -28.70 -38.04
C VAL A 437 -31.76 -29.60 -37.43
N VAL A 438 -32.73 -29.03 -36.72
CA VAL A 438 -33.93 -29.77 -36.31
C VAL A 438 -34.91 -29.77 -37.49
N PRO A 439 -35.30 -30.93 -38.05
CA PRO A 439 -36.25 -30.98 -39.15
C PRO A 439 -37.70 -30.77 -38.63
N PRO A 440 -38.58 -30.10 -39.40
CA PRO A 440 -39.92 -29.76 -38.93
C PRO A 440 -40.96 -30.76 -39.41
N HIS A 441 -41.52 -31.58 -38.52
CA HIS A 441 -42.81 -32.30 -38.65
C HIS A 441 -43.15 -32.85 -37.25
N GLN A 442 -44.36 -32.98 -36.72
CA GLN A 442 -45.73 -32.65 -37.08
C GLN A 442 -46.57 -32.99 -35.83
N HIS A 443 -47.62 -32.22 -35.56
CA HIS A 443 -48.85 -32.60 -34.85
C HIS A 443 -48.82 -33.06 -33.37
N HIS A 444 -49.43 -32.21 -32.54
CA HIS A 444 -50.61 -32.48 -31.72
C HIS A 444 -50.78 -33.85 -31.00
N GLN A 445 -51.18 -33.72 -29.73
CA GLN A 445 -51.81 -34.71 -28.84
C GLN A 445 -50.86 -35.49 -27.91
N GLN A 446 -50.76 -35.04 -26.65
CA GLN A 446 -51.22 -35.82 -25.49
C GLN A 446 -50.99 -35.01 -24.21
N GLN A 447 -51.94 -34.13 -23.91
CA GLN A 447 -52.21 -33.67 -22.55
C GLN A 447 -53.66 -34.03 -22.25
N GLU A 448 -53.93 -35.33 -22.16
CA GLU A 448 -55.20 -35.87 -21.67
C GLU A 448 -55.00 -37.34 -21.35
N GLN A 449 -54.52 -37.65 -20.14
CA GLN A 449 -54.83 -38.90 -19.44
C GLN A 449 -54.45 -38.78 -17.97
N HIS A 450 -55.20 -37.93 -17.27
CA HIS A 450 -55.43 -38.15 -15.85
C HIS A 450 -56.90 -37.92 -15.55
N THR A 451 -57.74 -38.91 -15.89
CA THR A 451 -58.97 -39.31 -15.18
C THR A 451 -59.81 -40.29 -16.02
N ARG A 452 -59.73 -41.59 -15.70
CA ARG A 452 -60.88 -42.51 -15.46
C ARG A 452 -60.43 -43.98 -15.46
N SER A 453 -60.74 -44.66 -14.34
CA SER A 453 -61.35 -46.01 -14.21
C SER A 453 -61.09 -47.01 -15.34
N GLU A 454 -60.60 -48.23 -15.10
CA GLU A 454 -61.02 -49.23 -14.09
C GLU A 454 -59.85 -50.03 -13.50
#